data_AF-A0A2E8ETA7-F1
#
_entry.id   AF-A0A2E8ETA7-F1
#
_cell.length_a   1.000
_cell.length_b   1.000
_cell.length_c   1.000
_cell.angle_alpha   90.00
_cell.angle_beta   90.00
_cell.angle_gamma   90.00
#
_symmetry.space_group_name_H-M   'P 1'
#
loop_
_entity.id
_entity.type
_entity.pdbx_description
1 polymer ?
#
loop_
_entity_poly.entity_id
_entity_poly.type
_entity_poly.pdbx_seq_one_letter_code
_entity_poly.pdbx_strand_id
1 'polypeptide(L)'
;MNKKFVKILVVFFIGSIFLLTGQNSEAKKKKPTSPRIVGALKCNGSCHDPWYLAWSETPHAKTYNLLKPGERPEAKKKAGLDPKKDYTGDPNCLPCHVTGYKKPGGFKGPDSKHPTEEDDEDEPNLSAVGCEMCHGVTGGALWRVLMKDSKGKFKRTEMEALGYRADHENVCKRCHEHPNTPFQPSLDPKYKFNYEERKKKVHPFEKFYNEDNKDQVITRDKNGVSVHAPGYTDTHPLPIEQWEVKDGKFNKIVWPFWSKKKKKIVWKGLKKAGKAAKKKDEK
;
A
#
# COMPACT_ATOMS: atom_id res chain seq x y z
N MET A 1 36.65 -57.32 -25.84
CA MET A 1 35.20 -57.29 -26.14
C MET A 1 34.47 -57.20 -24.80
N ASN A 2 33.59 -56.25 -24.47
CA ASN A 2 32.51 -55.65 -25.24
C ASN A 2 32.34 -54.17 -24.81
N LYS A 3 32.51 -53.21 -25.72
CA LYS A 3 32.45 -51.75 -25.47
C LYS A 3 31.05 -51.21 -25.10
N LYS A 4 30.09 -52.09 -24.79
CA LYS A 4 28.70 -51.74 -24.43
C LYS A 4 28.39 -51.85 -22.93
N PHE A 5 29.28 -52.43 -22.12
CA PHE A 5 29.02 -52.65 -20.69
C PHE A 5 29.55 -51.56 -19.74
N VAL A 6 30.45 -50.68 -20.20
CA VAL A 6 31.03 -49.61 -19.36
C VAL A 6 30.13 -48.36 -19.28
N LYS A 7 29.13 -48.23 -20.17
CA LYS A 7 28.27 -47.03 -20.22
C LYS A 7 27.09 -47.03 -19.23
N ILE A 8 26.82 -48.13 -18.54
CA ILE A 8 25.66 -48.23 -17.62
C ILE A 8 26.03 -47.92 -16.17
N LEU A 9 27.30 -48.07 -15.77
CA LEU A 9 27.76 -47.78 -14.41
C LEU A 9 28.11 -46.31 -14.14
N VAL A 10 28.27 -45.48 -15.19
CA VAL A 10 28.54 -44.04 -15.03
C VAL A 10 27.25 -43.21 -14.91
N VAL A 11 26.11 -43.75 -15.36
CA VAL A 11 24.83 -43.03 -15.32
C VAL A 11 24.15 -43.12 -13.94
N PHE A 12 24.44 -44.15 -13.13
CA PHE A 12 23.86 -44.28 -11.79
C PHE A 12 24.60 -43.53 -10.67
N PHE A 13 25.82 -43.03 -10.91
CA PHE A 13 26.54 -42.21 -9.91
C PHE A 13 26.42 -40.68 -10.14
N ILE A 14 25.89 -40.25 -11.29
CA ILE A 14 25.58 -38.84 -11.57
C ILE A 14 24.13 -38.51 -11.16
N GLY A 15 23.28 -39.51 -10.93
CA GLY A 15 21.89 -39.36 -10.49
C GLY A 15 21.68 -39.17 -8.97
N SER A 16 22.75 -39.18 -8.16
CA SER A 16 22.64 -39.08 -6.68
C SER A 16 23.39 -37.88 -6.08
N ILE A 17 23.98 -37.02 -6.91
CA ILE A 17 24.60 -35.74 -6.49
C ILE A 17 23.77 -34.57 -7.05
N PHE A 18 22.44 -34.68 -6.96
CA PHE A 18 21.51 -33.57 -7.19
C PHE A 18 20.39 -33.54 -6.13
N LEU A 19 20.67 -34.07 -4.93
CA LEU A 19 19.77 -34.08 -3.78
C LEU A 19 20.36 -33.39 -2.53
N LEU A 20 21.35 -32.49 -2.69
CA LEU A 20 21.92 -31.72 -1.56
C LEU A 20 22.16 -30.22 -1.84
N THR A 21 21.56 -29.65 -2.90
CA THR A 21 21.55 -28.18 -3.09
C THR A 21 20.13 -27.62 -3.18
N GLY A 22 19.16 -28.35 -2.63
CA GLY A 22 17.84 -27.81 -2.35
C GLY A 22 17.93 -26.72 -1.28
N GLN A 23 17.67 -25.50 -1.72
CA GLN A 23 17.08 -24.42 -0.91
C GLN A 23 18.00 -23.74 0.12
N ASN A 24 19.10 -23.17 -0.36
CA ASN A 24 19.62 -21.90 0.20
C ASN A 24 19.44 -20.80 -0.85
N SER A 25 18.18 -20.48 -1.17
CA SER A 25 17.81 -19.31 -1.96
C SER A 25 17.07 -18.27 -1.13
N GLU A 26 17.44 -18.10 0.14
CA GLU A 26 17.33 -16.76 0.74
C GLU A 26 18.43 -15.88 0.15
N ALA A 27 18.29 -15.51 -1.13
CA ALA A 27 18.92 -14.31 -1.61
C ALA A 27 18.48 -13.20 -0.65
N LYS A 28 19.38 -12.73 0.23
CA LYS A 28 19.12 -11.64 1.19
C LYS A 28 18.56 -10.46 0.39
N LYS A 29 17.23 -10.36 0.28
CA LYS A 29 16.55 -9.31 -0.48
C LYS A 29 17.02 -7.99 0.13
N LYS A 30 17.74 -7.19 -0.66
CA LYS A 30 18.35 -5.94 -0.20
C LYS A 30 17.28 -5.05 0.42
N LYS A 31 17.45 -4.68 1.69
CA LYS A 31 16.50 -3.78 2.39
C LYS A 31 16.31 -2.49 1.58
N PRO A 32 15.08 -2.02 1.38
CA PRO A 32 14.81 -0.78 0.67
C PRO A 32 15.52 0.39 1.36
N THR A 33 16.12 1.27 0.56
CA THR A 33 16.92 2.42 1.04
C THR A 33 16.20 3.75 0.86
N SER A 34 15.04 3.76 0.20
CA SER A 34 14.23 4.94 -0.07
C SER A 34 12.75 4.66 0.14
N PRO A 35 11.94 5.66 0.54
CA PRO A 35 10.49 5.54 0.56
C PRO A 35 9.96 5.31 -0.86
N ARG A 36 9.09 4.31 -1.01
CA ARG A 36 8.30 4.06 -2.23
C ARG A 36 7.04 3.28 -1.88
N ILE A 37 6.05 3.40 -2.76
CA ILE A 37 4.85 2.57 -2.76
C ILE A 37 5.24 1.12 -3.09
N VAL A 38 4.55 0.15 -2.49
CA VAL A 38 4.84 -1.28 -2.66
C VAL A 38 3.64 -2.12 -3.07
N GLY A 39 2.43 -1.57 -3.01
CA GLY A 39 1.20 -2.28 -3.36
C GLY A 39 0.59 -3.05 -2.18
N ALA A 40 -0.73 -3.26 -2.24
CA ALA A 40 -1.49 -3.83 -1.14
C ALA A 40 -1.14 -5.29 -0.86
N LEU A 41 -0.77 -6.08 -1.87
CA LEU A 41 -0.38 -7.48 -1.65
C LEU A 41 0.89 -7.59 -0.82
N LYS A 42 1.82 -6.63 -0.87
CA LYS A 42 2.97 -6.69 0.04
C LYS A 42 2.54 -6.61 1.50
N CYS A 43 1.35 -6.08 1.80
CA CYS A 43 0.77 -6.04 3.13
C CYS A 43 -0.02 -7.31 3.51
N ASN A 44 -0.21 -8.30 2.61
CA ASN A 44 -1.04 -9.48 2.82
C ASN A 44 -0.36 -10.60 3.65
N GLY A 45 -1.05 -11.75 3.76
CA GLY A 45 -0.59 -13.14 3.87
C GLY A 45 0.51 -13.49 4.88
N SER A 46 1.65 -12.82 4.81
CA SER A 46 2.76 -13.00 5.73
C SER A 46 2.68 -12.11 6.99
N CYS A 47 1.85 -11.06 7.01
CA CYS A 47 1.81 -10.11 8.14
C CYS A 47 0.43 -9.50 8.48
N HIS A 48 -0.46 -9.27 7.50
CA HIS A 48 -1.80 -8.69 7.75
C HIS A 48 -2.88 -9.32 6.86
N ASP A 49 -2.93 -10.64 6.84
CA ASP A 49 -3.85 -11.46 6.07
C ASP A 49 -5.34 -11.12 6.29
N PRO A 50 -5.89 -11.11 7.53
CA PRO A 50 -7.33 -10.88 7.70
C PRO A 50 -7.75 -9.46 7.29
N TRP A 51 -6.85 -8.47 7.42
CA TRP A 51 -7.09 -7.11 6.90
C TRP A 51 -7.05 -7.04 5.39
N TYR A 52 -6.11 -7.74 4.75
CA TYR A 52 -5.98 -7.75 3.31
C TYR A 52 -7.21 -8.40 2.65
N LEU A 53 -7.66 -9.54 3.16
CA LEU A 53 -8.86 -10.23 2.69
C LEU A 53 -10.12 -9.37 2.92
N ALA A 54 -10.22 -8.72 4.08
CA ALA A 54 -11.32 -7.80 4.32
C ALA A 54 -11.30 -6.59 3.38
N TRP A 55 -10.12 -6.04 3.09
CA TRP A 55 -9.96 -4.92 2.17
C TRP A 55 -10.30 -5.30 0.72
N SER A 56 -9.89 -6.49 0.25
CA SER A 56 -10.07 -6.93 -1.15
C SER A 56 -11.55 -7.04 -1.55
N GLU A 57 -12.44 -7.28 -0.60
CA GLU A 57 -13.88 -7.28 -0.84
C GLU A 57 -14.48 -5.87 -1.01
N THR A 58 -13.80 -4.83 -0.53
CA THR A 58 -14.36 -3.47 -0.45
C THR A 58 -14.38 -2.73 -1.80
N PRO A 59 -15.17 -1.64 -1.91
CA PRO A 59 -15.10 -0.73 -3.05
C PRO A 59 -13.71 -0.09 -3.25
N HIS A 60 -12.89 0.04 -2.20
CA HIS A 60 -11.52 0.59 -2.31
C HIS A 60 -10.59 -0.33 -3.11
N ALA A 61 -10.72 -1.64 -2.95
CA ALA A 61 -9.99 -2.60 -3.76
C ALA A 61 -10.42 -2.59 -5.25
N LYS A 62 -11.64 -2.12 -5.52
CA LYS A 62 -12.29 -2.18 -6.85
C LYS A 62 -12.45 -0.81 -7.51
N THR A 63 -11.85 0.25 -6.94
CA THR A 63 -12.19 1.63 -7.33
C THR A 63 -11.77 1.99 -8.75
N TYR A 64 -10.69 1.41 -9.26
CA TYR A 64 -10.23 1.65 -10.63
C TYR A 64 -11.23 1.17 -11.69
N ASN A 65 -11.93 0.06 -11.44
CA ASN A 65 -12.94 -0.44 -12.37
C ASN A 65 -14.02 0.59 -12.65
N LEU A 66 -14.38 1.44 -11.68
CA LEU A 66 -15.38 2.50 -11.85
C LEU A 66 -15.02 3.52 -12.95
N LEU A 67 -13.74 3.62 -13.32
CA LEU A 67 -13.25 4.53 -14.35
C LEU A 67 -13.41 3.99 -15.77
N LYS A 68 -13.66 2.68 -15.95
CA LYS A 68 -13.84 2.06 -17.26
C LYS A 68 -15.13 2.55 -17.93
N PRO A 69 -15.19 2.58 -19.27
CA PRO A 69 -16.43 2.83 -20.02
C PRO A 69 -17.58 1.93 -19.57
N GLY A 70 -18.80 2.45 -19.55
CA GLY A 70 -20.02 1.70 -19.22
C GLY A 70 -20.26 1.48 -17.73
N GLU A 71 -19.24 1.62 -16.88
CA GLU A 71 -19.38 1.39 -15.44
C GLU A 71 -20.17 2.50 -14.73
N ARG A 72 -21.15 2.11 -13.92
CA ARG A 72 -22.08 3.00 -13.18
C ARG A 72 -22.60 4.18 -14.02
N PRO A 73 -23.29 3.90 -15.15
CA PRO A 73 -23.63 4.93 -16.13
C PRO A 73 -24.55 6.01 -15.54
N GLU A 74 -25.51 5.62 -14.70
CA GLU A 74 -26.44 6.57 -14.08
C GLU A 74 -25.75 7.52 -13.10
N ALA A 75 -24.75 7.03 -12.35
CA ALA A 75 -23.97 7.90 -11.46
C ALA A 75 -23.11 8.88 -12.26
N LYS A 76 -22.49 8.43 -13.36
CA LYS A 76 -21.71 9.29 -14.26
C LYS A 76 -22.57 10.37 -14.90
N LYS A 77 -23.71 10.01 -15.51
CA LYS A 77 -24.67 10.98 -16.08
C LYS A 77 -25.10 12.01 -15.05
N LYS A 78 -25.50 11.56 -13.85
CA LYS A 78 -25.93 12.46 -12.78
C LYS A 78 -24.82 13.48 -12.46
N ALA A 79 -23.57 13.02 -12.39
CA ALA A 79 -22.40 13.84 -12.13
C ALA A 79 -21.89 14.66 -13.34
N GLY A 80 -22.61 14.68 -14.48
CA GLY A 80 -22.19 15.39 -15.69
C GLY A 80 -21.02 14.73 -16.43
N LEU A 81 -20.74 13.46 -16.15
CA LEU A 81 -19.69 12.68 -16.80
C LEU A 81 -20.28 11.83 -17.93
N ASP A 82 -19.55 11.69 -19.04
CA ASP A 82 -19.90 10.76 -20.12
C ASP A 82 -19.74 9.31 -19.64
N PRO A 83 -20.80 8.48 -19.62
CA PRO A 83 -20.72 7.07 -19.25
C PRO A 83 -19.85 6.22 -20.16
N LYS A 84 -19.70 6.61 -21.43
CA LYS A 84 -18.96 5.85 -22.46
C LYS A 84 -17.49 6.25 -22.54
N LYS A 85 -17.10 7.37 -21.94
CA LYS A 85 -15.71 7.81 -21.88
C LYS A 85 -14.89 6.88 -20.98
N ASP A 86 -13.66 6.59 -21.41
CA ASP A 86 -12.65 5.94 -20.60
C ASP A 86 -11.93 6.96 -19.71
N TYR A 87 -12.05 6.82 -18.39
CA TYR A 87 -11.38 7.66 -17.40
C TYR A 87 -10.15 6.98 -16.77
N THR A 88 -9.79 5.76 -17.21
CA THR A 88 -8.70 4.98 -16.61
C THR A 88 -7.32 5.62 -16.81
N GLY A 89 -7.17 6.48 -17.82
CA GLY A 89 -5.99 7.33 -18.01
C GLY A 89 -6.14 8.76 -17.50
N ASP A 90 -7.31 9.15 -16.98
CA ASP A 90 -7.61 10.56 -16.70
C ASP A 90 -6.89 11.04 -15.42
N PRO A 91 -5.95 12.01 -15.54
CA PRO A 91 -5.21 12.53 -14.40
C PRO A 91 -6.08 13.24 -13.34
N ASN A 92 -7.34 13.58 -13.67
CA ASN A 92 -8.30 14.12 -12.70
C ASN A 92 -8.93 13.03 -11.83
N CYS A 93 -8.98 11.79 -12.31
CA CYS A 93 -9.63 10.67 -11.63
C CYS A 93 -8.65 9.81 -10.84
N LEU A 94 -7.47 9.55 -11.42
CA LEU A 94 -6.46 8.65 -10.87
C LEU A 94 -5.99 8.97 -9.44
N PRO A 95 -5.79 10.23 -9.01
CA PRO A 95 -5.32 10.54 -7.66
C PRO A 95 -6.16 9.95 -6.52
N CYS A 96 -7.46 9.71 -6.76
CA CYS A 96 -8.41 9.15 -5.80
C CYS A 96 -8.78 7.69 -6.07
N HIS A 97 -8.41 7.12 -7.23
CA HIS A 97 -8.86 5.80 -7.69
C HIS A 97 -7.76 4.74 -7.78
N VAL A 98 -6.49 5.12 -7.61
CA VAL A 98 -5.34 4.20 -7.63
C VAL A 98 -4.38 4.46 -6.47
N THR A 99 -3.44 3.54 -6.27
CA THR A 99 -2.42 3.65 -5.24
C THR A 99 -1.21 4.40 -5.79
N GLY A 100 -0.94 5.57 -5.21
CA GLY A 100 0.30 6.28 -5.45
C GLY A 100 0.46 6.90 -6.84
N TYR A 101 -0.62 7.41 -7.45
CA TYR A 101 -0.52 8.11 -8.74
C TYR A 101 0.59 9.18 -8.73
N LYS A 102 1.52 9.09 -9.69
CA LYS A 102 2.70 9.96 -9.79
C LYS A 102 3.55 9.99 -8.51
N LYS A 103 3.56 8.90 -7.72
CA LYS A 103 4.47 8.70 -6.58
C LYS A 103 5.50 7.61 -6.91
N PRO A 104 6.70 7.64 -6.31
CA PRO A 104 7.68 6.58 -6.50
C PRO A 104 7.10 5.20 -6.16
N GLY A 105 7.19 4.26 -7.11
CA GLY A 105 6.65 2.89 -6.96
C GLY A 105 5.12 2.77 -7.05
N GLY A 106 4.40 3.86 -7.32
CA GLY A 106 2.94 3.84 -7.45
C GLY A 106 2.47 3.62 -8.88
N PHE A 107 1.15 3.61 -9.05
CA PHE A 107 0.48 3.32 -10.32
C PHE A 107 1.03 4.13 -11.49
N LYS A 108 1.38 3.43 -12.57
CA LYS A 108 2.07 3.98 -13.76
C LYS A 108 1.16 4.32 -14.93
N GLY A 109 -0.10 3.87 -14.92
CA GLY A 109 -1.06 4.11 -15.99
C GLY A 109 -1.71 2.83 -16.53
N PRO A 110 -2.72 2.97 -17.41
CA PRO A 110 -3.45 1.85 -17.99
C PRO A 110 -2.57 0.93 -18.85
N ASP A 111 -1.54 1.47 -19.51
CA ASP A 111 -0.61 0.71 -20.37
C ASP A 111 0.55 0.06 -19.61
N SER A 112 0.60 0.22 -18.28
CA SER A 112 1.62 -0.48 -17.50
C SER A 112 1.35 -1.99 -17.54
N LYS A 113 2.37 -2.82 -17.45
CA LYS A 113 2.22 -4.29 -17.39
C LYS A 113 1.48 -4.77 -16.12
N HIS A 114 1.09 -3.86 -15.23
CA HIS A 114 0.70 -4.15 -13.86
C HIS A 114 -0.68 -3.59 -13.43
N PRO A 115 -1.71 -3.37 -14.28
CA PRO A 115 -2.93 -2.72 -13.84
C PRO A 115 -3.95 -3.71 -13.26
N THR A 116 -3.80 -5.03 -13.40
CA THR A 116 -4.94 -5.94 -13.16
C THR A 116 -4.62 -7.34 -12.68
N GLU A 117 -3.37 -7.77 -12.54
CA GLU A 117 -3.12 -9.17 -12.18
C GLU A 117 -2.94 -9.35 -10.66
N GLU A 118 -3.79 -10.20 -10.08
CA GLU A 118 -3.75 -10.60 -8.66
C GLU A 118 -2.45 -11.33 -8.30
N ASP A 119 -1.67 -11.77 -9.30
CA ASP A 119 -0.50 -12.65 -9.17
C ASP A 119 0.84 -12.02 -9.59
N ASP A 120 0.97 -10.69 -9.59
CA ASP A 120 2.25 -10.05 -9.89
C ASP A 120 3.10 -9.85 -8.62
N GLU A 121 4.11 -10.71 -8.40
CA GLU A 121 5.04 -10.57 -7.27
C GLU A 121 5.83 -9.25 -7.27
N ASP A 122 5.91 -8.52 -8.39
CA ASP A 122 6.70 -7.31 -8.57
C ASP A 122 5.89 -6.00 -8.48
N GLU A 123 4.60 -5.96 -8.86
CA GLU A 123 3.70 -4.79 -8.67
C GLU A 123 2.22 -5.13 -8.35
N PRO A 124 1.91 -5.57 -7.12
CA PRO A 124 0.61 -6.14 -6.86
C PRO A 124 -0.37 -5.16 -6.21
N ASN A 125 -1.48 -4.91 -6.92
CA ASN A 125 -2.64 -4.12 -6.51
C ASN A 125 -2.46 -2.60 -6.44
N LEU A 126 -1.85 -2.02 -7.48
CA LEU A 126 -1.77 -0.55 -7.62
C LEU A 126 -3.02 0.08 -8.24
N SER A 127 -3.82 -0.68 -8.99
CA SER A 127 -5.12 -0.26 -9.57
C SER A 127 -6.27 -0.31 -8.59
N ALA A 128 -6.04 0.21 -7.39
CA ALA A 128 -6.99 0.24 -6.31
C ALA A 128 -6.61 1.35 -5.34
N VAL A 129 -7.52 1.72 -4.44
CA VAL A 129 -7.17 2.46 -3.24
C VAL A 129 -6.66 1.47 -2.19
N GLY A 130 -5.35 1.22 -2.22
CA GLY A 130 -4.67 0.24 -1.37
C GLY A 130 -4.32 0.78 0.03
N CYS A 131 -3.72 -0.09 0.85
CA CYS A 131 -3.38 0.19 2.27
C CYS A 131 -2.61 1.51 2.44
N GLU A 132 -1.68 1.77 1.51
CA GLU A 132 -0.76 2.92 1.55
C GLU A 132 -1.46 4.26 1.25
N MET A 133 -2.68 4.24 0.71
CA MET A 133 -3.47 5.46 0.50
C MET A 133 -4.08 5.99 1.79
N CYS A 134 -4.30 5.12 2.79
CA CYS A 134 -4.79 5.50 4.11
C CYS A 134 -3.65 5.61 5.13
N HIS A 135 -2.76 4.62 5.15
CA HIS A 135 -1.73 4.56 6.17
C HIS A 135 -0.51 5.41 5.83
N GLY A 136 -0.29 5.77 4.56
CA GLY A 136 1.03 6.19 4.07
C GLY A 136 1.08 7.53 3.34
N VAL A 137 2.22 8.21 3.49
CA VAL A 137 2.52 9.47 2.79
C VAL A 137 3.45 9.24 1.60
N THR A 138 4.48 8.43 1.82
CA THR A 138 5.57 8.12 0.89
C THR A 138 5.61 6.67 0.43
N GLY A 139 4.62 5.89 0.82
CA GLY A 139 4.62 4.44 0.66
C GLY A 139 5.40 3.70 1.73
N GLY A 140 5.19 2.40 1.75
CA GLY A 140 5.41 1.52 2.88
C GLY A 140 6.67 0.67 2.81
N ALA A 141 7.52 0.89 1.83
CA ALA A 141 8.76 0.14 1.69
C ALA A 141 9.61 0.17 2.97
N LEU A 142 9.74 1.34 3.61
CA LEU A 142 10.61 1.49 4.79
C LEU A 142 9.97 1.03 6.09
N TRP A 143 8.72 1.41 6.34
CA TRP A 143 8.06 1.07 7.59
C TRP A 143 7.77 -0.43 7.69
N ARG A 144 7.69 -1.16 6.56
CA ARG A 144 7.43 -2.61 6.56
C ARG A 144 8.64 -3.36 7.08
N VAL A 145 9.82 -2.85 6.74
CA VAL A 145 11.08 -3.33 7.29
C VAL A 145 11.10 -3.09 8.80
N LEU A 146 10.68 -1.90 9.27
CA LEU A 146 10.59 -1.63 10.71
C LEU A 146 9.59 -2.57 11.39
N MET A 147 8.39 -2.76 10.84
CA MET A 147 7.39 -3.70 11.35
C MET A 147 7.95 -5.12 11.48
N LYS A 148 8.61 -5.61 10.41
CA LYS A 148 9.21 -6.95 10.36
C LYS A 148 10.37 -7.09 11.36
N ASP A 149 11.35 -6.20 11.30
CA ASP A 149 12.59 -6.27 12.10
C ASP A 149 12.30 -6.10 13.60
N SER A 150 11.29 -5.30 13.96
CA SER A 150 10.86 -5.12 15.35
C SER A 150 9.83 -6.15 15.82
N LYS A 151 9.34 -7.03 14.93
CA LYS A 151 8.22 -7.96 15.21
C LYS A 151 7.01 -7.22 15.81
N GLY A 152 6.66 -6.08 15.21
CA GLY A 152 5.57 -5.23 15.68
C GLY A 152 5.88 -4.39 16.93
N LYS A 153 7.11 -4.39 17.46
CA LYS A 153 7.48 -3.63 18.67
C LYS A 153 8.14 -2.30 18.33
N PHE A 154 7.39 -1.41 17.68
CA PHE A 154 7.84 -0.06 17.30
C PHE A 154 6.98 1.03 17.94
N LYS A 155 7.53 2.26 18.04
CA LYS A 155 6.74 3.44 18.40
C LYS A 155 6.05 4.02 17.15
N ARG A 156 4.84 4.55 17.32
CA ARG A 156 4.11 5.20 16.20
C ARG A 156 4.92 6.32 15.55
N THR A 157 5.66 7.09 16.34
CA THR A 157 6.54 8.17 15.86
C THR A 157 7.70 7.68 15.00
N GLU A 158 8.20 6.46 15.20
CA GLU A 158 9.23 5.85 14.34
C GLU A 158 8.66 5.49 12.96
N MET A 159 7.43 4.98 12.94
CA MET A 159 6.70 4.74 11.70
C MET A 159 6.41 6.03 10.95
N GLU A 160 5.98 7.08 11.66
CA GLU A 160 5.69 8.39 11.08
C GLU A 160 6.92 9.02 10.45
N ALA A 161 8.09 8.88 11.10
CA ALA A 161 9.35 9.27 10.50
C ALA A 161 9.56 8.56 9.15
N LEU A 162 9.18 7.28 9.05
CA LEU A 162 9.26 6.46 7.84
C LEU A 162 8.15 6.73 6.80
N GLY A 163 7.30 7.72 7.04
CA GLY A 163 6.22 8.10 6.13
C GLY A 163 4.85 7.57 6.52
N TYR A 164 4.69 7.10 7.77
CA TYR A 164 3.38 6.79 8.34
C TYR A 164 2.55 7.99 8.70
N ARG A 165 1.23 7.79 8.61
CA ARG A 165 0.24 8.75 9.08
C ARG A 165 -0.89 8.02 9.80
N ALA A 166 -1.28 8.57 10.94
CA ALA A 166 -2.35 8.09 11.82
C ALA A 166 -3.56 9.06 11.85
N ASP A 167 -3.50 10.17 11.11
CA ASP A 167 -4.61 11.12 10.94
C ASP A 167 -5.70 10.56 10.01
N HIS A 168 -6.29 9.44 10.40
CA HIS A 168 -7.18 8.63 9.58
C HIS A 168 -8.46 9.36 9.14
N GLU A 169 -9.01 10.28 9.92
CA GLU A 169 -10.14 11.09 9.45
C GLU A 169 -9.70 12.00 8.29
N ASN A 170 -8.57 12.69 8.47
CA ASN A 170 -8.03 13.62 7.50
C ASN A 170 -7.59 12.92 6.20
N VAL A 171 -7.07 11.70 6.27
CA VAL A 171 -6.73 10.92 5.07
C VAL A 171 -7.96 10.50 4.28
N CYS A 172 -9.11 10.24 4.92
CA CYS A 172 -10.35 9.94 4.20
C CYS A 172 -10.85 11.15 3.42
N LYS A 173 -10.80 12.34 4.05
CA LYS A 173 -11.25 13.61 3.45
C LYS A 173 -10.45 14.00 2.20
N ARG A 174 -9.22 13.49 2.07
CA ARG A 174 -8.39 13.64 0.86
C ARG A 174 -9.11 13.27 -0.44
N CYS A 175 -10.02 12.30 -0.41
CA CYS A 175 -10.75 11.84 -1.59
C CYS A 175 -12.26 12.08 -1.43
N HIS A 176 -12.83 11.77 -0.27
CA HIS A 176 -14.28 11.82 -0.04
C HIS A 176 -14.85 13.23 0.05
N GLU A 177 -14.04 14.21 0.44
CA GLU A 177 -14.41 15.63 0.51
C GLU A 177 -13.53 16.48 -0.41
N HIS A 178 -12.81 15.85 -1.35
CA HIS A 178 -11.90 16.57 -2.23
C HIS A 178 -12.68 17.55 -3.12
N PRO A 179 -12.28 18.83 -3.26
CA PRO A 179 -13.03 19.81 -4.06
C PRO A 179 -13.33 19.36 -5.49
N ASN A 180 -12.40 18.60 -6.08
CA ASN A 180 -12.51 18.10 -7.45
C ASN A 180 -13.22 16.74 -7.58
N THR A 181 -13.72 16.12 -6.50
CA THR A 181 -14.57 14.94 -6.68
C THR A 181 -15.91 15.38 -7.28
N PRO A 182 -16.39 14.74 -8.36
CA PRO A 182 -17.69 15.08 -8.95
C PRO A 182 -18.86 14.54 -8.10
N PHE A 183 -18.59 13.66 -7.13
CA PHE A 183 -19.58 13.03 -6.27
C PHE A 183 -19.65 13.72 -4.91
N GLN A 184 -20.23 14.92 -4.87
CA GLN A 184 -20.40 15.75 -3.68
C GLN A 184 -21.82 15.67 -3.11
N PRO A 185 -22.05 16.07 -1.84
CA PRO A 185 -23.39 16.10 -1.25
C PRO A 185 -24.40 16.98 -2.01
N SER A 186 -23.91 18.01 -2.71
CA SER A 186 -24.71 18.87 -3.60
C SER A 186 -25.28 18.12 -4.80
N LEU A 187 -24.61 17.04 -5.24
CA LEU A 187 -25.09 16.18 -6.30
C LEU A 187 -26.14 15.19 -5.79
N ASP A 188 -25.88 14.58 -4.63
CA ASP A 188 -26.74 13.60 -3.99
C ASP A 188 -26.37 13.52 -2.49
N PRO A 189 -27.33 13.65 -1.56
CA PRO A 189 -27.05 13.57 -0.12
C PRO A 189 -26.31 12.29 0.31
N LYS A 190 -26.43 11.19 -0.44
CA LYS A 190 -25.72 9.93 -0.14
C LYS A 190 -24.19 10.06 -0.17
N TYR A 191 -23.66 11.08 -0.83
CA TYR A 191 -22.22 11.36 -0.89
C TYR A 191 -21.71 12.16 0.31
N LYS A 192 -22.59 12.54 1.27
CA LYS A 192 -22.16 13.09 2.55
C LYS A 192 -21.26 12.08 3.28
N PHE A 193 -20.02 12.48 3.52
CA PHE A 193 -19.04 11.66 4.20
C PHE A 193 -19.30 11.69 5.72
N ASN A 194 -19.23 10.52 6.36
CA ASN A 194 -19.27 10.37 7.81
C ASN A 194 -18.13 9.42 8.22
N TYR A 195 -17.09 9.97 8.83
CA TYR A 195 -15.90 9.21 9.18
C TYR A 195 -16.20 8.04 10.14
N GLU A 196 -16.98 8.29 11.18
CA GLU A 196 -17.30 7.30 12.21
C GLU A 196 -18.06 6.09 11.65
N GLU A 197 -18.94 6.31 10.68
CA GLU A 197 -19.65 5.24 9.98
C GLU A 197 -18.74 4.52 8.97
N ARG A 198 -17.99 5.28 8.16
CA ARG A 198 -17.24 4.73 7.03
C ARG A 198 -16.00 3.97 7.45
N LYS A 199 -15.30 4.38 8.52
CA LYS A 199 -14.09 3.70 9.00
C LYS A 199 -14.34 2.24 9.38
N LYS A 200 -15.56 1.91 9.82
CA LYS A 200 -15.99 0.54 10.17
C LYS A 200 -16.09 -0.40 8.96
N LYS A 201 -16.09 0.14 7.73
CA LYS A 201 -16.31 -0.61 6.48
C LYS A 201 -15.06 -0.80 5.63
N VAL A 202 -13.89 -0.30 6.07
CA VAL A 202 -12.66 -0.26 5.24
C VAL A 202 -11.94 -1.61 5.17
N HIS A 203 -11.97 -2.37 6.26
CA HIS A 203 -11.41 -3.73 6.36
C HIS A 203 -11.91 -4.39 7.66
N PRO A 204 -13.17 -4.89 7.70
CA PRO A 204 -13.72 -5.64 8.84
C PRO A 204 -13.01 -7.00 8.97
N PHE A 205 -11.81 -6.98 9.54
CA PHE A 205 -10.88 -8.10 9.59
C PHE A 205 -11.43 -9.29 10.39
N GLU A 206 -12.36 -9.05 11.31
CA GLU A 206 -12.97 -10.05 12.17
C GLU A 206 -13.66 -11.17 11.36
N LYS A 207 -14.17 -10.86 10.14
CA LYS A 207 -14.76 -11.86 9.23
C LYS A 207 -13.74 -12.89 8.73
N PHE A 208 -12.46 -12.52 8.69
CA PHE A 208 -11.37 -13.33 8.11
C PHE A 208 -10.37 -13.81 9.16
N TYR A 209 -10.62 -13.49 10.43
CA TYR A 209 -9.81 -13.95 11.54
C TYR A 209 -10.00 -15.47 11.74
N ASN A 210 -8.90 -16.19 11.89
CA ASN A 210 -8.91 -17.63 12.17
C ASN A 210 -7.62 -18.04 12.93
N GLU A 211 -7.50 -19.32 13.24
CA GLU A 211 -6.34 -19.86 13.97
C GLU A 211 -5.01 -19.71 13.23
N ASP A 212 -5.03 -19.66 11.90
CA ASP A 212 -3.82 -19.58 11.06
C ASP A 212 -3.24 -18.16 11.01
N ASN A 213 -4.06 -17.13 11.27
CA ASN A 213 -3.64 -15.72 11.21
C ASN A 213 -3.78 -14.96 12.54
N LYS A 214 -4.00 -15.67 13.64
CA LYS A 214 -4.18 -15.07 14.97
C LYS A 214 -2.99 -14.25 15.47
N ASP A 215 -1.77 -14.63 15.07
CA ASP A 215 -0.52 -13.97 15.44
C ASP A 215 -0.30 -12.64 14.69
N GLN A 216 -1.08 -12.41 13.63
CA GLN A 216 -1.08 -11.18 12.84
C GLN A 216 -1.96 -10.10 13.47
N VAL A 217 -2.81 -10.48 14.44
CA VAL A 217 -3.60 -9.56 15.24
C VAL A 217 -2.87 -9.21 16.52
N ILE A 218 -2.23 -8.05 16.53
CA ILE A 218 -1.66 -7.50 17.76
C ILE A 218 -2.81 -6.95 18.59
N THR A 219 -3.38 -7.79 19.46
CA THR A 219 -4.30 -7.35 20.50
C THR A 219 -3.56 -6.45 21.50
N ARG A 220 -4.30 -5.54 22.14
CA ARG A 220 -3.81 -4.70 23.25
C ARG A 220 -3.03 -5.58 24.22
N ASP A 221 -1.96 -5.05 24.80
CA ASP A 221 -1.22 -5.85 25.77
C ASP A 221 -2.17 -6.34 26.89
N LYS A 222 -1.75 -7.37 27.63
CA LYS A 222 -2.50 -7.93 28.77
C LYS A 222 -2.89 -6.90 29.86
N ASN A 223 -2.38 -5.66 29.76
CA ASN A 223 -2.67 -4.54 30.63
C ASN A 223 -3.61 -3.50 29.97
N GLY A 224 -4.20 -3.81 28.81
CA GLY A 224 -5.16 -2.95 28.10
C GLY A 224 -4.55 -1.76 27.36
N VAL A 225 -3.21 -1.66 27.26
CA VAL A 225 -2.53 -0.55 26.59
C VAL A 225 -2.51 -0.83 25.09
N SER A 226 -2.86 0.19 24.29
CA SER A 226 -2.56 0.17 22.86
C SER A 226 -1.05 -0.05 22.72
N VAL A 227 -0.64 -1.20 22.16
CA VAL A 227 0.76 -1.58 21.94
C VAL A 227 1.58 -0.50 21.22
N HIS A 228 0.90 0.43 20.57
CA HIS A 228 1.45 1.67 20.08
C HIS A 228 0.71 2.85 20.71
N ALA A 229 1.39 3.61 21.57
CA ALA A 229 0.92 4.92 22.00
C ALA A 229 0.64 5.84 20.78
N PRO A 230 -0.24 6.84 20.91
CA PRO A 230 -0.52 7.80 19.84
C PRO A 230 0.77 8.41 19.28
N GLY A 231 0.80 8.58 17.96
CA GLY A 231 1.84 9.30 17.24
C GLY A 231 1.60 10.80 17.22
N TYR A 232 2.46 11.51 16.50
CA TYR A 232 2.31 12.95 16.31
C TYR A 232 1.11 13.28 15.42
N THR A 233 0.90 12.50 14.37
CA THR A 233 -0.13 12.77 13.37
C THR A 233 -1.54 12.54 13.89
N ASP A 234 -1.74 11.74 14.93
CA ASP A 234 -3.04 11.55 15.59
C ASP A 234 -3.68 12.88 16.06
N THR A 235 -2.86 13.84 16.49
CA THR A 235 -3.31 15.17 16.97
C THR A 235 -2.91 16.31 16.03
N HIS A 236 -2.05 16.03 15.06
CA HIS A 236 -1.53 17.01 14.11
C HIS A 236 -1.73 16.46 12.68
N PRO A 237 -2.90 16.70 12.07
CA PRO A 237 -3.17 16.21 10.72
C PRO A 237 -2.20 16.78 9.69
N LEU A 238 -1.81 15.95 8.73
CA LEU A 238 -0.97 16.39 7.62
C LEU A 238 -1.76 17.28 6.65
N PRO A 239 -1.11 18.18 5.91
CA PRO A 239 -1.77 18.87 4.79
C PRO A 239 -2.38 17.86 3.81
N ILE A 240 -3.62 18.08 3.39
CA ILE A 240 -4.23 17.30 2.31
C ILE A 240 -3.51 17.65 1.01
N GLU A 241 -3.17 16.63 0.21
CA GLU A 241 -2.54 16.83 -1.09
C GLU A 241 -3.50 17.58 -2.01
N GLN A 242 -3.01 18.63 -2.64
CA GLN A 242 -3.75 19.36 -3.67
C GLN A 242 -2.99 19.28 -4.98
N TRP A 243 -3.75 19.18 -6.07
CA TRP A 243 -3.23 19.11 -7.42
C TRP A 243 -4.16 19.84 -8.37
N GLU A 244 -3.60 20.21 -9.51
CA GLU A 244 -4.33 20.68 -10.67
C GLU A 244 -3.89 19.88 -11.89
N VAL A 245 -4.79 19.77 -12.87
CA VAL A 245 -4.45 19.27 -14.20
C VAL A 245 -4.58 20.44 -15.16
N LYS A 246 -3.47 20.85 -15.76
CA LYS A 246 -3.43 21.89 -16.80
C LYS A 246 -2.91 21.26 -18.08
N ASP A 247 -3.66 21.39 -19.17
CA ASP A 247 -3.30 20.82 -20.49
C ASP A 247 -2.97 19.32 -20.43
N GLY A 248 -3.74 18.55 -19.65
CA GLY A 248 -3.50 17.12 -19.42
C GLY A 248 -2.28 16.79 -18.54
N LYS A 249 -1.55 17.81 -18.06
CA LYS A 249 -0.38 17.64 -17.17
C LYS A 249 -0.81 17.78 -15.72
N PHE A 250 -0.51 16.75 -14.94
CA PHE A 250 -0.74 16.72 -13.50
C PHE A 250 0.34 17.53 -12.75
N ASN A 251 -0.07 18.57 -12.06
CA ASN A 251 0.79 19.43 -11.25
C ASN A 251 0.41 19.34 -9.77
N LYS A 252 1.38 19.01 -8.92
CA LYS A 252 1.18 18.96 -7.46
C LYS A 252 1.36 20.36 -6.86
N ILE A 253 0.33 20.84 -6.16
CA ILE A 253 0.31 22.16 -5.51
C ILE A 253 0.77 22.01 -4.06
N VAL A 254 0.13 21.11 -3.31
CA VAL A 254 0.42 20.88 -1.89
C VAL A 254 0.94 19.47 -1.68
N TRP A 255 2.07 19.35 -0.98
CA TRP A 255 2.59 18.07 -0.52
C TRP A 255 2.03 17.74 0.87
N PRO A 256 1.85 16.45 1.19
CA PRO A 256 1.41 15.97 2.51
C PRO A 256 2.54 16.06 3.56
N PHE A 257 3.40 17.06 3.45
CA PHE A 257 4.47 17.35 4.39
C PHE A 257 4.35 18.80 4.82
N TRP A 258 4.67 19.06 6.08
CA TRP A 258 4.66 20.36 6.75
C TRP A 258 5.69 21.41 6.21
N SER A 259 6.12 21.33 4.94
CA SER A 259 7.14 22.14 4.21
C SER A 259 8.48 21.46 3.89
N LYS A 260 9.24 22.00 2.92
CA LYS A 260 10.63 21.60 2.60
C LYS A 260 11.59 21.69 3.81
N LYS A 261 11.34 22.61 4.75
CA LYS A 261 12.20 22.85 5.94
C LYS A 261 11.97 21.79 7.01
N LYS A 262 10.71 21.39 7.26
CA LYS A 262 10.35 20.26 8.14
C LYS A 262 10.51 18.89 7.48
N LYS A 263 10.46 18.81 6.14
CA LYS A 263 10.93 17.64 5.37
C LYS A 263 12.37 17.30 5.72
N LYS A 264 13.24 18.31 5.96
CA LYS A 264 14.62 18.13 6.44
C LYS A 264 14.68 17.57 7.87
N ILE A 265 13.69 17.83 8.73
CA ILE A 265 13.60 17.31 10.10
C ILE A 265 13.13 15.85 10.07
N VAL A 266 12.06 15.54 9.32
CA VAL A 266 11.61 14.16 9.07
C VAL A 266 12.72 13.36 8.37
N TRP A 267 13.39 13.92 7.36
CA TRP A 267 14.54 13.28 6.70
C TRP A 267 15.78 13.12 7.58
N LYS A 268 16.04 14.05 8.50
CA LYS A 268 17.12 13.89 9.51
C LYS A 268 16.76 12.78 10.50
N GLY A 269 15.49 12.71 10.93
CA GLY A 269 14.95 11.59 11.72
C GLY A 269 15.08 10.26 10.99
N LEU A 270 14.67 10.19 9.73
CA LEU A 270 14.82 9.06 8.81
C LEU A 270 16.26 8.60 8.63
N LYS A 271 17.19 9.54 8.38
CA LYS A 271 18.62 9.22 8.25
C LYS A 271 19.20 8.70 9.57
N LYS A 272 18.75 9.22 10.72
CA LYS A 272 19.20 8.77 12.04
C LYS A 272 18.65 7.38 12.38
N ALA A 273 17.37 7.14 12.11
CA ALA A 273 16.72 5.83 12.27
C ALA A 273 17.30 4.78 11.31
N GLY A 274 17.53 5.12 10.04
CA GLY A 274 18.16 4.23 9.05
C GLY A 274 19.61 3.89 9.38
N LYS A 275 20.39 4.84 9.95
CA LYS A 275 21.74 4.56 10.48
C LYS A 275 21.71 3.67 11.73
N ALA A 276 20.72 3.86 12.60
CA ALA A 276 20.55 3.03 13.79
C ALA A 276 20.13 1.58 13.44
N ALA A 277 19.29 1.42 12.41
CA ALA A 277 18.94 0.11 11.86
C ALA A 277 20.15 -0.59 11.22
N LYS A 278 20.95 0.11 10.41
CA LYS A 278 22.19 -0.44 9.84
C LYS A 278 23.20 -0.90 10.89
N LYS A 279 23.37 -0.15 11.99
CA LYS A 279 24.26 -0.54 13.10
C LYS A 279 23.80 -1.78 13.87
N LYS A 280 22.51 -2.15 13.80
CA LYS A 280 22.00 -3.39 14.39
C LYS A 280 22.17 -4.60 13.47
N ASP A 281 22.33 -4.40 12.17
CA ASP A 281 22.57 -5.46 11.18
C ASP A 281 24.06 -5.84 11.05
N GLU A 282 24.98 -5.07 11.67
CA GLU A 282 26.44 -5.30 11.68
C GLU A 282 26.95 -5.96 12.99
N LYS A 283 26.05 -6.38 13.89
CA LYS A 283 26.34 -7.18 15.10
C LYS A 283 25.61 -8.51 15.01
#